data_AF-A0A813DCR2-F1
#
_entry.id   AF-A0A813DCR2-F1
#
_cell.length_a   1.000
_cell.length_b   1.000
_cell.length_c   1.000
_cell.angle_alpha   90.00
_cell.angle_beta   90.00
_cell.angle_gamma   90.00
#
_symmetry.space_group_name_H-M   'P 1'
#
loop_
_entity.id
_entity.type
_entity.pdbx_description
1 polymer ?
#
loop_
_entity_poly.entity_id
_entity_poly.type
_entity_poly.pdbx_seq_one_letter_code
_entity_poly.pdbx_strand_id
1 'polypeptide(L)'
;LRSIRENAFAARVSAGAIFPEFRYFNDDNDPAVAELQKQAKCAMLSVFWTMSDQYEAFTRSQLVSEQLSEASWQDLRSWLDPMVEDLDTVMIICTSILVSAVCQIPKFRKQLAPGISEHSEIIRHVLENCPKVLPSYTRLEEGPRQLLRACLEHDFNLERFFSAESPPACLSVLLELMKSQQGQQDASHCLFISLASSVMKLAGSMGDKSQEGSLYMTQSRFLKLKVGLDCIAKMDTEGLSEKEVYYNMLQEHAEACDLPFEASDPDSIAAARLACLTDMTDGTTVASCLRVLTSEDHEVMVRHLTADGMTQRPAVALFDAPAFLQKSAANPEIGLSQAVRILLRVYKVAAQEFEGSSRGVVVIQCSQLVKFASDFVGSAKFQDAPFELKLIHDGEAVVLPKVWIPVNNPTVLQSLANEALDLCSLMLKSKISEERFKADIDRIYPELSYFNPNDQRHRDQTVSAMLCVFWLVTGNHEAFIRGQAPDKQLSRQSWVWIQDWMLKEVKLSSEAALDAMMTFMAIHALGKFDEFRETWRCLGFLFYWFVLTRVVLTKSVYFVLGLLEATQQQ
;
A
#
# COMPACT_ATOMS: atom_id res chain seq x y z
N LEU A 1 -5.30 -35.42 7.16
CA LEU A 1 -4.29 -34.67 6.37
C LEU A 1 -3.02 -35.50 6.12
N ARG A 2 -2.44 -36.16 7.13
CA ARG A 2 -1.17 -36.93 7.04
C ARG A 2 -1.09 -38.04 5.96
N SER A 3 -2.22 -38.58 5.48
CA SER A 3 -2.26 -39.65 4.46
C SER A 3 -2.48 -39.15 3.02
N ILE A 4 -2.75 -37.85 2.82
CA ILE A 4 -3.08 -37.27 1.52
C ILE A 4 -1.82 -36.59 0.96
N ARG A 5 -1.53 -36.77 -0.33
CA ARG A 5 -0.46 -36.05 -1.01
C ARG A 5 -0.82 -34.58 -1.21
N GLU A 6 0.15 -33.67 -1.12
CA GLU A 6 -0.03 -32.22 -1.30
C GLU A 6 -0.86 -31.89 -2.56
N ASN A 7 -0.47 -32.41 -3.72
CA ASN A 7 -1.18 -32.17 -4.99
C ASN A 7 -2.66 -32.60 -4.95
N ALA A 8 -2.96 -33.70 -4.23
CA ALA A 8 -4.33 -34.17 -4.09
C ALA A 8 -5.14 -33.27 -3.14
N PHE A 9 -4.52 -32.76 -2.07
CA PHE A 9 -5.15 -31.76 -1.20
C PHE A 9 -5.40 -30.45 -1.95
N ALA A 10 -4.38 -29.91 -2.62
CA ALA A 10 -4.47 -28.69 -3.42
C ALA A 10 -5.56 -28.76 -4.50
N ALA A 11 -5.66 -29.90 -5.19
CA ALA A 11 -6.71 -30.14 -6.20
C ALA A 11 -8.12 -30.17 -5.57
N ARG A 12 -8.29 -30.81 -4.41
CA ARG A 12 -9.58 -30.88 -3.70
C ARG A 12 -10.03 -29.52 -3.17
N VAL A 13 -9.11 -28.69 -2.69
CA VAL A 13 -9.36 -27.31 -2.27
C VAL A 13 -9.79 -26.49 -3.49
N SER A 14 -9.00 -26.51 -4.57
CA SER A 14 -9.26 -25.71 -5.78
C SER A 14 -10.55 -26.09 -6.50
N ALA A 15 -10.91 -27.39 -6.50
CA ALA A 15 -12.17 -27.86 -7.08
C ALA A 15 -13.41 -27.47 -6.26
N GLY A 16 -13.24 -26.86 -5.08
CA GLY A 16 -14.31 -26.59 -4.13
C GLY A 16 -14.98 -27.87 -3.61
N ALA A 17 -14.28 -29.01 -3.62
CA ALA A 17 -14.83 -30.29 -3.20
C ALA A 17 -14.97 -30.37 -1.67
N ILE A 18 -14.04 -29.76 -0.93
CA ILE A 18 -14.06 -29.67 0.54
C ILE A 18 -14.73 -28.36 0.99
N PHE A 19 -14.42 -27.29 0.25
CA PHE A 19 -14.77 -25.90 0.55
C PHE A 19 -15.48 -25.27 -0.66
N PRO A 20 -16.81 -25.40 -0.77
CA PRO A 20 -17.56 -24.96 -1.95
C PRO A 20 -17.41 -23.47 -2.28
N GLU A 21 -17.08 -22.64 -1.30
CA GLU A 21 -16.88 -21.21 -1.46
C GLU A 21 -15.69 -20.85 -2.35
N PHE A 22 -14.77 -21.79 -2.64
CA PHE A 22 -13.73 -21.55 -3.65
C PHE A 22 -14.29 -21.21 -5.03
N ARG A 23 -15.55 -21.59 -5.31
CA ARG A 23 -16.24 -21.24 -6.55
C ARG A 23 -16.51 -19.75 -6.70
N TYR A 24 -16.51 -18.98 -5.61
CA TYR A 24 -16.65 -17.52 -5.69
C TYR A 24 -15.42 -16.86 -6.32
N PHE A 25 -14.29 -17.55 -6.37
CA PHE A 25 -13.06 -17.04 -6.99
C PHE A 25 -12.93 -17.36 -8.49
N ASN A 26 -13.89 -18.06 -9.11
CA ASN A 26 -13.82 -18.46 -10.54
C ASN A 26 -14.07 -17.30 -11.53
N ASP A 27 -13.66 -16.09 -11.17
CA ASP A 27 -13.75 -14.91 -12.02
C ASP A 27 -12.37 -14.60 -12.61
N ASP A 28 -12.00 -15.36 -13.65
CA ASP A 28 -10.69 -15.28 -14.30
C ASP A 28 -10.37 -13.89 -14.90
N ASN A 29 -11.37 -13.00 -14.98
CA ASN A 29 -11.23 -11.66 -15.53
C ASN A 29 -10.89 -10.59 -14.47
N ASP A 30 -10.89 -10.92 -13.18
CA ASP A 30 -10.56 -9.98 -12.10
C ASP A 30 -9.24 -10.37 -11.40
N PRO A 31 -8.13 -9.67 -11.70
CA PRO A 31 -6.82 -9.96 -11.11
C PRO A 31 -6.82 -9.95 -9.57
N ALA A 32 -7.63 -9.09 -8.94
CA ALA A 32 -7.71 -9.01 -7.48
C ALA A 32 -8.39 -10.26 -6.89
N VAL A 33 -9.39 -10.82 -7.57
CA VAL A 33 -10.04 -12.07 -7.17
C VAL A 33 -9.08 -13.26 -7.32
N ALA A 34 -8.31 -13.29 -8.40
CA ALA A 34 -7.28 -14.30 -8.61
C ALA A 34 -6.18 -14.24 -7.53
N GLU A 35 -5.74 -13.05 -7.14
CA GLU A 35 -4.81 -12.84 -6.03
C GLU A 35 -5.36 -13.36 -4.70
N LEU A 36 -6.58 -12.97 -4.33
CA LEU A 36 -7.24 -13.45 -3.11
C LEU A 36 -7.40 -14.98 -3.09
N GLN A 37 -7.74 -15.59 -4.23
CA GLN A 37 -7.82 -17.05 -4.36
C GLN A 37 -6.48 -17.70 -4.05
N LYS A 38 -5.41 -17.15 -4.63
CA LYS A 38 -4.06 -17.70 -4.48
C LYS A 38 -3.56 -17.58 -3.05
N GLN A 39 -3.83 -16.46 -2.39
CA GLN A 39 -3.52 -16.23 -0.98
C GLN A 39 -4.28 -17.20 -0.07
N ALA A 40 -5.60 -17.32 -0.25
CA ALA A 40 -6.44 -18.23 0.55
C ALA A 40 -6.01 -19.70 0.38
N LYS A 41 -5.67 -20.11 -0.85
CA LYS A 41 -5.15 -21.45 -1.13
C LYS A 41 -3.79 -21.67 -0.48
N CYS A 42 -2.87 -20.70 -0.56
CA CYS A 42 -1.56 -20.80 0.08
C CYS A 42 -1.70 -20.91 1.61
N ALA A 43 -2.59 -20.12 2.24
CA ALA A 43 -2.88 -20.22 3.67
C ALA A 43 -3.43 -21.61 4.06
N MET A 44 -4.32 -22.20 3.25
CA MET A 44 -4.78 -23.58 3.48
C MET A 44 -3.67 -24.63 3.28
N LEU A 45 -2.74 -24.39 2.35
CA LEU A 45 -1.55 -25.24 2.20
C LEU A 45 -0.61 -25.08 3.40
N SER A 46 -0.45 -23.88 3.96
CA SER A 46 0.30 -23.65 5.19
C SER A 46 -0.25 -24.47 6.35
N VAL A 47 -1.59 -24.52 6.52
CA VAL A 47 -2.24 -25.42 7.48
C VAL A 47 -1.90 -26.88 7.17
N PHE A 48 -1.96 -27.29 5.90
CA PHE A 48 -1.63 -28.66 5.52
C PHE A 48 -0.17 -29.03 5.84
N TRP A 49 0.79 -28.18 5.49
CA TRP A 49 2.22 -28.43 5.68
C TRP A 49 2.61 -28.49 7.15
N THR A 50 2.11 -27.59 8.00
CA THR A 50 2.36 -27.61 9.45
C THR A 50 1.79 -28.87 10.10
N MET A 51 0.56 -29.23 9.70
CA MET A 51 -0.15 -30.41 10.18
C MET A 51 0.45 -31.75 9.74
N SER A 52 1.15 -31.76 8.61
CA SER A 52 1.77 -32.96 8.03
C SER A 52 3.29 -33.01 8.18
N ASP A 53 3.86 -32.06 8.95
CA ASP A 53 5.30 -31.92 9.19
C ASP A 53 6.13 -31.84 7.90
N GLN A 54 5.68 -31.03 6.96
CA GLN A 54 6.35 -30.85 5.67
C GLN A 54 7.17 -29.56 5.66
N TYR A 55 8.21 -29.50 6.49
CA TYR A 55 9.13 -28.36 6.57
C TYR A 55 9.68 -27.96 5.19
N GLU A 56 10.17 -28.93 4.41
CA GLU A 56 10.74 -28.67 3.09
C GLU A 56 9.70 -28.05 2.15
N ALA A 57 8.46 -28.54 2.17
CA ALA A 57 7.39 -27.97 1.33
C ALA A 57 6.98 -26.57 1.82
N PHE A 58 6.92 -26.36 3.14
CA PHE A 58 6.61 -25.05 3.70
C PHE A 58 7.65 -23.99 3.31
N THR A 59 8.93 -24.35 3.25
CA THR A 59 10.03 -23.41 3.05
C THR A 59 10.60 -23.37 1.63
N ARG A 60 10.22 -24.27 0.71
CA ARG A 60 10.85 -24.40 -0.63
C ARG A 60 10.85 -23.15 -1.51
N SER A 61 9.98 -22.18 -1.23
CA SER A 61 9.90 -20.91 -1.98
C SER A 61 10.69 -19.76 -1.37
N GLN A 62 11.26 -19.96 -0.17
CA GLN A 62 12.02 -18.94 0.54
C GLN A 62 13.46 -18.86 0.03
N LEU A 63 14.08 -17.68 0.14
CA LEU A 63 15.52 -17.53 -0.09
C LEU A 63 16.28 -18.29 0.99
N VAL A 64 17.34 -19.01 0.62
CA VAL A 64 18.16 -19.81 1.56
C VAL A 64 18.69 -18.96 2.72
N SER A 65 19.02 -17.68 2.47
CA SER A 65 19.50 -16.74 3.49
C SER A 65 18.42 -16.27 4.47
N GLU A 66 17.14 -16.40 4.12
CA GLU A 66 16.00 -15.94 4.91
C GLU A 66 15.11 -17.11 5.37
N GLN A 67 15.48 -18.34 5.00
CA GLN A 67 14.68 -19.53 5.21
C GLN A 67 14.40 -19.74 6.71
N LEU A 68 13.15 -20.03 7.04
CA LEU A 68 12.76 -20.44 8.38
C LEU A 68 13.62 -21.64 8.80
N SER A 69 14.27 -21.56 9.95
CA SER A 69 15.11 -22.63 10.47
C SER A 69 14.28 -23.81 10.97
N GLU A 70 14.87 -25.01 10.96
CA GLU A 70 14.22 -26.21 11.49
C GLU A 70 13.82 -26.05 12.98
N ALA A 71 14.66 -25.39 13.79
CA ALA A 71 14.33 -25.13 15.19
C ALA A 71 13.07 -24.24 15.33
N SER A 72 13.02 -23.15 14.57
CA SER A 72 11.84 -22.27 14.53
C SER A 72 10.61 -22.94 13.93
N TRP A 73 10.78 -23.87 12.99
CA TRP A 73 9.70 -24.71 12.50
C TRP A 73 9.13 -25.60 13.59
N GLN A 74 9.98 -26.25 14.39
CA GLN A 74 9.51 -27.07 15.52
C GLN A 74 8.82 -26.20 16.59
N ASP A 75 9.32 -24.99 16.87
CA ASP A 75 8.63 -24.05 17.76
C ASP A 75 7.23 -23.68 17.24
N LEU A 76 7.12 -23.35 15.95
CA LEU A 76 5.83 -23.06 15.30
C LEU A 76 4.88 -24.26 15.41
N ARG A 77 5.38 -25.47 15.13
CA ARG A 77 4.56 -26.68 15.21
C ARG A 77 4.12 -26.99 16.64
N SER A 78 5.02 -26.85 17.61
CA SER A 78 4.71 -27.08 19.01
C SER A 78 3.64 -26.11 19.50
N TRP A 79 3.73 -24.83 19.10
CA TRP A 79 2.67 -23.87 19.39
C TRP A 79 1.33 -24.25 18.73
N LEU A 80 1.37 -24.80 17.52
CA LEU A 80 0.19 -25.29 16.78
C LEU A 80 -0.29 -26.69 17.20
N ASP A 81 0.35 -27.36 18.16
CA ASP A 81 -0.01 -28.72 18.58
C ASP A 81 -1.50 -28.89 18.93
N PRO A 82 -2.20 -27.92 19.55
CA PRO A 82 -3.65 -28.04 19.77
C PRO A 82 -4.45 -28.19 18.47
N MET A 83 -4.00 -27.62 17.34
CA MET A 83 -4.62 -27.89 16.03
C MET A 83 -4.43 -29.35 15.58
N VAL A 84 -3.35 -29.98 16.04
CA VAL A 84 -2.99 -31.33 15.60
C VAL A 84 -3.92 -32.38 16.21
N GLU A 85 -4.40 -32.11 17.40
CA GLU A 85 -5.19 -33.04 18.22
C GLU A 85 -6.69 -32.93 17.95
N ASP A 86 -7.19 -31.76 17.51
CA ASP A 86 -8.61 -31.50 17.29
C ASP A 86 -8.95 -31.17 15.82
N LEU A 87 -9.75 -32.03 15.20
CA LEU A 87 -10.22 -31.86 13.82
C LEU A 87 -11.15 -30.65 13.67
N ASP A 88 -11.95 -30.32 14.69
CA ASP A 88 -12.87 -29.19 14.62
C ASP A 88 -12.09 -27.88 14.58
N THR A 89 -11.04 -27.75 15.39
CA THR A 89 -10.07 -26.64 15.32
C THR A 89 -9.52 -26.43 13.90
N VAL A 90 -9.06 -27.50 13.24
CA VAL A 90 -8.54 -27.39 11.85
C VAL A 90 -9.63 -26.91 10.88
N MET A 91 -10.85 -27.41 11.04
CA MET A 91 -11.98 -27.02 10.19
C MET A 91 -12.40 -25.57 10.43
N ILE A 92 -12.39 -25.10 11.67
CA ILE A 92 -12.65 -23.70 12.04
C ILE A 92 -11.60 -22.80 11.40
N ILE A 93 -10.30 -23.11 11.54
CA ILE A 93 -9.22 -22.29 10.96
C ILE A 93 -9.29 -22.24 9.44
N CYS A 94 -9.49 -23.38 8.77
CA CYS A 94 -9.68 -23.40 7.31
C CYS A 94 -10.91 -22.59 6.89
N THR A 95 -12.02 -22.69 7.62
CA THR A 95 -13.24 -21.94 7.33
C THR A 95 -13.03 -20.44 7.59
N SER A 96 -12.29 -20.06 8.63
CA SER A 96 -11.91 -18.67 8.93
C SER A 96 -11.10 -18.03 7.81
N ILE A 97 -10.10 -18.75 7.28
CA ILE A 97 -9.31 -18.32 6.12
C ILE A 97 -10.25 -18.03 4.93
N LEU A 98 -11.14 -18.98 4.63
CA LEU A 98 -11.99 -18.92 3.46
C LEU A 98 -13.06 -17.82 3.55
N VAL A 99 -13.81 -17.78 4.65
CA VAL A 99 -14.87 -16.77 4.85
C VAL A 99 -14.26 -15.36 4.80
N SER A 100 -13.11 -15.17 5.45
CA SER A 100 -12.39 -13.90 5.44
C SER A 100 -11.93 -13.49 4.03
N ALA A 101 -11.51 -14.44 3.18
CA ALA A 101 -11.10 -14.15 1.81
C ALA A 101 -12.30 -13.88 0.88
N VAL A 102 -13.37 -14.66 0.99
CA VAL A 102 -14.59 -14.48 0.19
C VAL A 102 -15.26 -13.14 0.46
N CYS A 103 -15.30 -12.71 1.73
CA CYS A 103 -15.86 -11.42 2.10
C CYS A 103 -15.04 -10.22 1.58
N GLN A 104 -13.83 -10.41 1.04
CA GLN A 104 -13.07 -9.35 0.38
C GLN A 104 -13.43 -9.19 -1.11
N ILE A 105 -14.08 -10.19 -1.72
CA ILE A 105 -14.42 -10.18 -3.15
C ILE A 105 -15.40 -9.01 -3.44
N PRO A 106 -15.06 -8.06 -4.32
CA PRO A 106 -15.89 -6.87 -4.55
C PRO A 106 -17.32 -7.19 -4.99
N LYS A 107 -17.50 -8.15 -5.90
CA LYS A 107 -18.83 -8.59 -6.37
C LYS A 107 -19.65 -9.22 -5.24
N PHE A 108 -19.03 -10.04 -4.40
CA PHE A 108 -19.67 -10.67 -3.24
C PHE A 108 -20.15 -9.61 -2.24
N ARG A 109 -19.27 -8.66 -1.88
CA ARG A 109 -19.59 -7.53 -1.00
C ARG A 109 -20.75 -6.70 -1.53
N LYS A 110 -20.69 -6.30 -2.80
CA LYS A 110 -21.72 -5.47 -3.43
C LYS A 110 -23.10 -6.16 -3.43
N GLN A 111 -23.13 -7.48 -3.54
CA GLN A 111 -24.38 -8.25 -3.56
C GLN A 111 -24.94 -8.51 -2.16
N LEU A 112 -24.09 -8.82 -1.18
CA LEU A 112 -24.52 -9.36 0.11
C LEU A 112 -24.38 -8.40 1.30
N ALA A 113 -23.57 -7.35 1.18
CA ALA A 113 -23.37 -6.32 2.19
C ALA A 113 -23.25 -4.92 1.55
N PRO A 114 -24.25 -4.48 0.74
CA PRO A 114 -24.17 -3.20 0.06
C PRO A 114 -24.16 -2.05 1.06
N GLY A 115 -23.21 -1.13 0.90
CA GLY A 115 -23.08 0.06 1.76
C GLY A 115 -22.29 -0.17 3.05
N ILE A 116 -21.81 -1.39 3.31
CA ILE A 116 -20.89 -1.67 4.42
C ILE A 116 -19.45 -1.65 3.90
N SER A 117 -18.60 -0.80 4.48
CA SER A 117 -17.20 -0.63 4.10
C SER A 117 -16.26 -1.50 4.93
N GLU A 118 -16.53 -1.61 6.23
CA GLU A 118 -15.67 -2.27 7.21
C GLU A 118 -15.71 -3.80 7.07
N HIS A 119 -14.53 -4.43 7.03
CA HIS A 119 -14.42 -5.86 6.70
C HIS A 119 -15.02 -6.79 7.76
N SER A 120 -14.76 -6.52 9.04
CA SER A 120 -15.35 -7.27 10.16
C SER A 120 -16.88 -7.13 10.18
N GLU A 121 -17.40 -5.94 9.87
CA GLU A 121 -18.84 -5.69 9.78
C GLU A 121 -19.50 -6.42 8.60
N ILE A 122 -18.80 -6.52 7.47
CA ILE A 122 -19.26 -7.33 6.33
C ILE A 122 -19.36 -8.80 6.73
N ILE A 123 -18.31 -9.34 7.36
CA ILE A 123 -18.33 -10.74 7.80
C ILE A 123 -19.49 -10.98 8.75
N ARG A 124 -19.62 -10.16 9.80
CA ARG A 124 -20.76 -10.23 10.75
C ARG A 124 -22.10 -10.19 10.02
N HIS A 125 -22.31 -9.22 9.14
CA HIS A 125 -23.55 -9.08 8.38
C HIS A 125 -23.85 -10.34 7.55
N VAL A 126 -22.84 -10.91 6.86
CA VAL A 126 -23.01 -12.10 6.03
C VAL A 126 -23.30 -13.34 6.87
N LEU A 127 -22.61 -13.53 8.01
CA LEU A 127 -22.82 -14.65 8.91
C LEU A 127 -24.20 -14.61 9.58
N GLU A 128 -24.72 -13.41 9.87
CA GLU A 128 -26.04 -13.23 10.50
C GLU A 128 -27.20 -13.33 9.50
N ASN A 129 -27.09 -12.67 8.35
CA ASN A 129 -28.24 -12.46 7.45
C ASN A 129 -28.23 -13.43 6.27
N CYS A 130 -27.05 -13.91 5.85
CA CYS A 130 -26.86 -14.70 4.64
C CYS A 130 -26.06 -16.00 4.85
N PRO A 131 -26.12 -16.73 5.99
CA PRO A 131 -25.17 -17.82 6.28
C PRO A 131 -25.17 -18.95 5.24
N LYS A 132 -26.30 -19.17 4.56
CA LYS A 132 -26.44 -20.22 3.53
C LYS A 132 -25.52 -20.04 2.31
N VAL A 133 -25.00 -18.84 2.09
CA VAL A 133 -24.02 -18.58 1.02
C VAL A 133 -22.62 -19.07 1.38
N LEU A 134 -22.41 -19.49 2.63
CA LEU A 134 -21.17 -20.06 3.17
C LEU A 134 -21.43 -21.49 3.66
N PRO A 135 -21.49 -22.50 2.76
CA PRO A 135 -21.79 -23.89 3.14
C PRO A 135 -20.83 -24.48 4.18
N SER A 136 -19.56 -24.12 4.14
CA SER A 136 -18.54 -24.57 5.09
C SER A 136 -18.81 -24.05 6.49
N TYR A 137 -19.28 -22.80 6.62
CA TYR A 137 -19.78 -22.24 7.89
C TYR A 137 -21.07 -22.93 8.35
N THR A 138 -22.03 -23.10 7.44
CA THR A 138 -23.35 -23.68 7.77
C THR A 138 -23.23 -25.14 8.21
N ARG A 139 -22.24 -25.88 7.69
CA ARG A 139 -21.98 -27.29 8.04
C ARG A 139 -21.44 -27.48 9.45
N LEU A 140 -20.76 -26.49 10.02
CA LEU A 140 -20.22 -26.58 11.38
C LEU A 140 -21.35 -26.78 12.39
N GLU A 141 -21.09 -27.55 13.44
CA GLU A 141 -21.98 -27.66 14.59
C GLU A 141 -22.07 -26.31 15.35
N GLU A 142 -23.07 -26.17 16.21
CA GLU A 142 -23.39 -24.88 16.83
C GLU A 142 -22.23 -24.30 17.65
N GLY A 143 -21.52 -25.12 18.45
CA GLY A 143 -20.36 -24.69 19.22
C GLY A 143 -19.21 -24.16 18.34
N PRO A 144 -18.65 -24.98 17.43
CA PRO A 144 -17.65 -24.54 16.45
C PRO A 144 -18.06 -23.33 15.61
N ARG A 145 -19.35 -23.20 15.30
CA ARG A 145 -19.91 -22.08 14.54
C ARG A 145 -19.91 -20.78 15.34
N GLN A 146 -20.27 -20.82 16.62
CA GLN A 146 -20.19 -19.67 17.54
C GLN A 146 -18.73 -19.25 17.76
N LEU A 147 -17.84 -20.23 17.92
CA LEU A 147 -16.41 -20.00 18.08
C LEU A 147 -15.79 -19.33 16.85
N LEU A 148 -16.12 -19.83 15.64
CA LEU A 148 -15.69 -19.20 14.39
C LEU A 148 -16.19 -17.76 14.29
N ARG A 149 -17.45 -17.52 14.66
CA ARG A 149 -18.05 -16.18 14.62
C ARG A 149 -17.27 -15.22 15.50
N ALA A 150 -17.02 -15.61 16.75
CA ALA A 150 -16.24 -14.82 17.69
C ALA A 150 -14.83 -14.49 17.14
N CYS A 151 -14.18 -15.45 16.47
CA CYS A 151 -12.86 -15.26 15.86
C CYS A 151 -12.83 -14.40 14.58
N LEU A 152 -13.97 -14.22 13.91
CA LEU A 152 -14.04 -13.50 12.63
C LEU A 152 -14.60 -12.08 12.76
N GLU A 153 -15.36 -11.80 13.80
CA GLU A 153 -16.04 -10.51 13.98
C GLU A 153 -15.18 -9.43 14.63
N HIS A 154 -14.00 -9.77 15.16
CA HIS A 154 -13.05 -8.80 15.68
C HIS A 154 -12.15 -8.20 14.58
N ASP A 155 -11.63 -7.00 14.84
CA ASP A 155 -10.75 -6.23 13.94
C ASP A 155 -9.26 -6.26 14.34
N PHE A 156 -8.89 -7.06 15.35
CA PHE A 156 -7.49 -7.24 15.74
C PHE A 156 -6.63 -7.74 14.58
N ASN A 157 -5.55 -7.02 14.28
CA ASN A 157 -4.58 -7.36 13.25
C ASN A 157 -3.21 -7.68 13.87
N LEU A 158 -2.83 -8.95 13.80
CA LEU A 158 -1.60 -9.45 14.39
C LEU A 158 -0.33 -8.82 13.78
N GLU A 159 -0.31 -8.57 12.47
CA GLU A 159 0.84 -7.94 11.79
C GLU A 159 1.07 -6.51 12.26
N ARG A 160 -0.02 -5.75 12.39
CA ARG A 160 0.03 -4.36 12.88
C ARG A 160 0.39 -4.28 14.37
N PHE A 161 0.14 -5.32 15.14
CA PHE A 161 0.51 -5.38 16.55
C PHE A 161 2.03 -5.50 16.72
N PHE A 162 2.67 -6.51 16.11
CA PHE A 162 4.12 -6.71 16.31
C PHE A 162 4.99 -5.71 15.55
N SER A 163 4.46 -5.05 14.51
CA SER A 163 5.12 -3.90 13.87
C SER A 163 4.93 -2.58 14.63
N ALA A 164 4.18 -2.61 15.75
CA ALA A 164 3.83 -1.48 16.59
C ALA A 164 3.08 -0.33 15.86
N GLU A 165 2.47 -0.63 14.71
CA GLU A 165 1.56 0.26 13.98
C GLU A 165 0.32 0.58 14.81
N SER A 166 -0.22 -0.41 15.53
CA SER A 166 -1.38 -0.25 16.40
C SER A 166 -0.97 0.15 17.83
N PRO A 167 -1.78 0.97 18.52
CA PRO A 167 -1.60 1.27 19.95
C PRO A 167 -2.12 0.13 20.84
N PRO A 168 -1.76 0.12 22.15
CA PRO A 168 -2.20 -0.89 23.11
C PRO A 168 -3.69 -1.24 23.10
N ALA A 169 -4.58 -0.26 22.91
CA ALA A 169 -6.04 -0.47 22.90
C ALA A 169 -6.53 -1.51 21.88
N CYS A 170 -5.76 -1.84 20.84
CA CYS A 170 -6.17 -2.88 19.90
C CYS A 170 -6.25 -4.28 20.55
N LEU A 171 -5.53 -4.50 21.65
CA LEU A 171 -5.58 -5.75 22.42
C LEU A 171 -6.86 -5.91 23.23
N SER A 172 -7.60 -4.83 23.51
CA SER A 172 -8.84 -4.91 24.29
C SER A 172 -9.86 -5.85 23.65
N VAL A 173 -9.84 -5.95 22.32
CA VAL A 173 -10.73 -6.85 21.58
C VAL A 173 -10.43 -8.33 21.87
N LEU A 174 -9.16 -8.68 22.09
CA LEU A 174 -8.78 -10.03 22.51
C LEU A 174 -9.22 -10.32 23.95
N LEU A 175 -9.15 -9.34 24.86
CA LEU A 175 -9.68 -9.50 26.22
C LEU A 175 -11.20 -9.67 26.21
N GLU A 176 -11.91 -8.90 25.38
CA GLU A 176 -13.36 -9.03 25.23
C GLU A 176 -13.74 -10.40 24.66
N LEU A 177 -12.97 -10.89 23.68
CA LEU A 177 -13.12 -12.23 23.13
C LEU A 177 -13.03 -13.29 24.24
N MET A 178 -11.99 -13.21 25.08
CA MET A 178 -11.81 -14.12 26.21
C MET A 178 -12.92 -14.00 27.27
N LYS A 179 -13.39 -12.78 27.57
CA LYS A 179 -14.46 -12.54 28.57
C LYS A 179 -15.83 -13.02 28.10
N SER A 180 -16.09 -12.95 26.79
CA SER A 180 -17.39 -13.31 26.18
C SER A 180 -17.70 -14.81 26.26
N GLN A 181 -16.67 -15.65 26.38
CA GLN A 181 -16.78 -17.09 26.51
C GLN A 181 -16.76 -17.48 27.99
N GLN A 182 -17.92 -17.48 28.66
CA GLN A 182 -18.03 -17.90 30.07
C GLN A 182 -17.86 -19.41 30.22
N GLY A 183 -16.58 -19.84 30.20
CA GLY A 183 -16.05 -21.18 30.50
C GLY A 183 -14.54 -21.15 30.27
N GLN A 184 -13.71 -21.47 31.26
CA GLN A 184 -12.25 -21.33 31.17
C GLN A 184 -11.61 -22.13 30.03
N GLN A 185 -12.20 -23.27 29.63
CA GLN A 185 -11.70 -24.05 28.48
C GLN A 185 -12.03 -23.41 27.12
N ASP A 186 -13.07 -22.58 27.03
CA ASP A 186 -13.52 -21.99 25.76
C ASP A 186 -12.78 -20.67 25.43
N ALA A 187 -12.37 -19.90 26.44
CA ALA A 187 -11.71 -18.60 26.25
C ALA A 187 -10.29 -18.73 25.65
N SER A 188 -9.42 -19.54 26.26
CA SER A 188 -8.06 -19.79 25.78
C SER A 188 -8.05 -20.45 24.40
N HIS A 189 -9.00 -21.37 24.16
CA HIS A 189 -9.15 -22.04 22.87
C HIS A 189 -9.62 -21.06 21.78
N CYS A 190 -10.53 -20.13 22.10
CA CYS A 190 -10.96 -19.08 21.19
C CYS A 190 -9.81 -18.13 20.81
N LEU A 191 -9.04 -17.67 21.80
CA LEU A 191 -7.85 -16.84 21.55
C LEU A 191 -6.85 -17.59 20.66
N PHE A 192 -6.59 -18.87 20.97
CA PHE A 192 -5.71 -19.71 20.17
C PHE A 192 -6.17 -19.82 18.71
N ILE A 193 -7.45 -20.13 18.47
CA ILE A 193 -8.01 -20.26 17.11
C ILE A 193 -7.91 -18.95 16.34
N SER A 194 -8.19 -17.82 17.00
CA SER A 194 -8.08 -16.49 16.38
C SER A 194 -6.63 -16.19 15.95
N LEU A 195 -5.67 -16.40 16.85
CA LEU A 195 -4.25 -16.18 16.58
C LEU A 195 -3.74 -17.17 15.53
N ALA A 196 -4.04 -18.47 15.64
CA ALA A 196 -3.63 -19.49 14.69
C ALA A 196 -4.19 -19.21 13.28
N SER A 197 -5.45 -18.78 13.19
CA SER A 197 -6.04 -18.33 11.92
C SER A 197 -5.27 -17.15 11.33
N SER A 198 -4.89 -16.18 12.15
CA SER A 198 -4.11 -15.01 11.72
C SER A 198 -2.71 -15.39 11.26
N VAL A 199 -2.02 -16.26 11.98
CA VAL A 199 -0.69 -16.79 11.62
C VAL A 199 -0.73 -17.55 10.30
N MET A 200 -1.75 -18.39 10.07
CA MET A 200 -1.90 -19.14 8.82
C MET A 200 -2.29 -18.23 7.64
N LYS A 201 -3.12 -17.20 7.87
CA LYS A 201 -3.41 -16.16 6.86
C LYS A 201 -2.13 -15.40 6.47
N LEU A 202 -1.30 -15.03 7.46
CA LEU A 202 -0.01 -14.38 7.21
C LEU A 202 0.93 -15.29 6.42
N ALA A 203 1.03 -16.58 6.79
CA ALA A 203 1.86 -17.54 6.05
C ALA A 203 1.44 -17.66 4.57
N GLY A 204 0.15 -17.49 4.25
CA GLY A 204 -0.38 -17.52 2.89
C GLY A 204 -0.47 -16.17 2.18
N SER A 205 -0.12 -15.06 2.82
CA SER A 205 -0.38 -13.69 2.32
C SER A 205 0.33 -13.36 0.99
N MET A 206 1.42 -14.06 0.69
CA MET A 206 2.19 -13.92 -0.56
C MET A 206 1.89 -15.03 -1.57
N GLY A 207 0.73 -15.68 -1.45
CA GLY A 207 0.30 -16.77 -2.32
C GLY A 207 0.17 -16.41 -3.80
N ASP A 208 -0.02 -15.13 -4.11
CA ASP A 208 -0.06 -14.57 -5.45
C ASP A 208 1.29 -14.68 -6.18
N LYS A 209 2.39 -14.56 -5.41
CA LYS A 209 3.77 -14.69 -5.88
C LYS A 209 4.24 -16.14 -5.91
N SER A 210 3.87 -16.93 -4.90
CA SER A 210 4.22 -18.35 -4.84
C SER A 210 3.21 -19.17 -4.04
N GLN A 211 2.79 -20.30 -4.61
CA GLN A 211 2.01 -21.33 -3.91
C GLN A 211 2.83 -22.57 -3.58
N GLU A 212 4.12 -22.55 -3.91
CA GLU A 212 5.01 -23.69 -3.71
C GLU A 212 5.49 -23.76 -2.26
N GLY A 213 5.40 -22.69 -1.48
CA GLY A 213 5.70 -22.66 -0.05
C GLY A 213 5.16 -21.37 0.55
N SER A 214 5.36 -21.17 1.85
CA SER A 214 5.10 -19.89 2.50
C SER A 214 6.24 -18.92 2.22
N LEU A 215 6.09 -18.05 1.22
CA LEU A 215 7.09 -17.00 0.96
C LEU A 215 7.16 -15.96 2.09
N TYR A 216 6.05 -15.75 2.80
CA TYR A 216 5.96 -14.78 3.89
C TYR A 216 6.69 -15.23 5.16
N MET A 217 6.56 -16.49 5.57
CA MET A 217 7.00 -16.95 6.90
C MET A 217 8.50 -17.27 6.95
N THR A 218 9.33 -16.26 6.69
CA THR A 218 10.80 -16.32 6.81
C THR A 218 11.26 -16.37 8.26
N GLN A 219 12.54 -16.71 8.49
CA GLN A 219 13.10 -16.75 9.86
C GLN A 219 12.91 -15.43 10.61
N SER A 220 13.25 -14.31 9.99
CA SER A 220 13.14 -12.98 10.62
C SER A 220 11.69 -12.65 10.99
N ARG A 221 10.73 -12.95 10.10
CA ARG A 221 9.31 -12.69 10.34
C ARG A 221 8.73 -13.60 11.41
N PHE A 222 9.10 -14.87 11.41
CA PHE A 222 8.65 -15.81 12.45
C PHE A 222 9.16 -15.42 13.84
N LEU A 223 10.43 -15.00 13.99
CA LEU A 223 10.96 -14.60 15.29
C LEU A 223 10.18 -13.40 15.88
N LYS A 224 9.86 -12.39 15.05
CA LYS A 224 9.02 -11.25 15.46
C LYS A 224 7.61 -11.68 15.85
N LEU A 225 7.02 -12.54 15.03
CA LEU A 225 5.70 -13.10 15.27
C LEU A 225 5.66 -13.88 16.60
N LYS A 226 6.67 -14.71 16.85
CA LYS A 226 6.81 -15.51 18.06
C LYS A 226 6.85 -14.61 19.30
N VAL A 227 7.66 -13.56 19.31
CA VAL A 227 7.70 -12.58 20.42
C VAL A 227 6.31 -11.99 20.68
N GLY A 228 5.59 -11.58 19.62
CA GLY A 228 4.24 -11.04 19.75
C GLY A 228 3.24 -12.06 20.33
N LEU A 229 3.28 -13.31 19.85
CA LEU A 229 2.44 -14.40 20.34
C LEU A 229 2.73 -14.75 21.80
N ASP A 230 4.02 -14.85 22.16
CA ASP A 230 4.47 -15.12 23.53
C ASP A 230 4.00 -14.00 24.48
N CYS A 231 4.03 -12.73 24.04
CA CYS A 231 3.52 -11.61 24.83
C CYS A 231 1.99 -11.67 24.99
N ILE A 232 1.24 -11.94 23.92
CA ILE A 232 -0.23 -12.04 23.97
C ILE A 232 -0.66 -13.21 24.86
N ALA A 233 0.06 -14.34 24.84
CA ALA A 233 -0.25 -15.49 25.69
C ALA A 233 -0.22 -15.15 27.18
N LYS A 234 0.61 -14.18 27.60
CA LYS A 234 0.67 -13.69 28.99
C LYS A 234 -0.62 -12.99 29.45
N MET A 235 -1.48 -12.55 28.53
CA MET A 235 -2.82 -12.05 28.87
C MET A 235 -3.66 -13.15 29.53
N ASP A 236 -3.53 -14.39 29.05
CA ASP A 236 -4.26 -15.55 29.54
C ASP A 236 -3.55 -16.22 30.72
N THR A 237 -2.23 -16.42 30.62
CA THR A 237 -1.47 -17.18 31.62
C THR A 237 -1.13 -16.37 32.88
N GLU A 238 -0.87 -15.08 32.74
CA GLU A 238 -0.42 -14.19 33.83
C GLU A 238 -1.44 -13.09 34.17
N GLY A 239 -2.48 -12.90 33.34
CA GLY A 239 -3.51 -11.88 33.56
C GLY A 239 -3.02 -10.46 33.31
N LEU A 240 -2.01 -10.27 32.45
CA LEU A 240 -1.46 -8.96 32.13
C LEU A 240 -2.48 -8.08 31.39
N SER A 241 -2.42 -6.77 31.64
CA SER A 241 -3.20 -5.76 30.93
C SER A 241 -2.70 -5.56 29.49
N GLU A 242 -3.54 -4.92 28.66
CA GLU A 242 -3.19 -4.56 27.27
C GLU A 242 -1.89 -3.76 27.19
N LYS A 243 -1.71 -2.81 28.13
CA LYS A 243 -0.53 -1.96 28.18
C LYS A 243 0.72 -2.75 28.54
N GLU A 244 0.65 -3.64 29.52
CA GLU A 244 1.78 -4.47 29.94
C GLU A 244 2.21 -5.43 28.83
N VAL A 245 1.26 -6.04 28.13
CA VAL A 245 1.55 -6.93 26.99
C VAL A 245 2.18 -6.17 25.83
N TYR A 246 1.68 -4.99 25.51
CA TYR A 246 2.29 -4.12 24.49
C TYR A 246 3.72 -3.71 24.90
N TYR A 247 3.93 -3.35 26.17
CA TYR A 247 5.23 -2.90 26.66
C TYR A 247 6.26 -4.04 26.70
N ASN A 248 5.85 -5.25 27.05
CA ASN A 248 6.71 -6.43 26.96
C ASN A 248 7.18 -6.67 25.52
N MET A 249 6.29 -6.53 24.53
CA MET A 249 6.66 -6.65 23.12
C MET A 249 7.67 -5.57 22.70
N LEU A 250 7.44 -4.32 23.10
CA LEU A 250 8.39 -3.23 22.84
C LEU A 250 9.74 -3.44 23.53
N GLN A 251 9.75 -3.97 24.74
CA GLN A 251 10.97 -4.25 25.49
C GLN A 251 11.84 -5.29 24.76
N GLU A 252 11.25 -6.41 24.35
CA GLU A 252 11.97 -7.46 23.60
C GLU A 252 12.59 -6.90 22.30
N HIS A 253 11.86 -6.02 21.60
CA HIS A 253 12.39 -5.36 20.41
C HIS A 253 13.47 -4.33 20.72
N ALA A 254 13.33 -3.57 21.81
CA ALA A 254 14.35 -2.62 22.27
C ALA A 254 15.66 -3.34 22.63
N GLU A 255 15.58 -4.47 23.34
CA GLU A 255 16.72 -5.32 23.66
C GLU A 255 17.41 -5.84 22.39
N ALA A 256 16.64 -6.28 21.39
CA ALA A 256 17.19 -6.71 20.11
C ALA A 256 17.88 -5.59 19.30
N CYS A 257 17.61 -4.32 19.62
CA CYS A 257 18.17 -3.13 18.97
C CYS A 257 19.19 -2.38 19.84
N ASP A 258 19.62 -2.95 20.97
CA ASP A 258 20.48 -2.32 21.98
C ASP A 258 19.95 -0.96 22.49
N LEU A 259 18.62 -0.83 22.62
CA LEU A 259 17.96 0.37 23.16
C LEU A 259 17.62 0.19 24.65
N PRO A 260 17.81 1.24 25.48
CA PRO A 260 17.29 1.22 26.84
C PRO A 260 15.76 1.25 26.81
N PHE A 261 15.14 0.48 27.71
CA PHE A 261 13.69 0.45 27.86
C PHE A 261 13.31 0.51 29.34
N GLU A 262 12.51 1.52 29.70
CA GLU A 262 11.93 1.66 31.03
C GLU A 262 10.44 2.01 30.90
N ALA A 263 9.57 1.16 31.43
CA ALA A 263 8.11 1.34 31.33
C ALA A 263 7.59 2.66 31.96
N SER A 264 8.38 3.29 32.85
CA SER A 264 8.11 4.60 33.44
C SER A 264 8.63 5.78 32.64
N ASP A 265 9.49 5.55 31.64
CA ASP A 265 10.09 6.59 30.81
C ASP A 265 9.43 6.65 29.42
N PRO A 266 8.58 7.67 29.14
CA PRO A 266 7.90 7.82 27.84
C PRO A 266 8.87 7.89 26.65
N ASP A 267 10.06 8.43 26.86
CA ASP A 267 11.07 8.55 25.82
C ASP A 267 11.61 7.20 25.38
N SER A 268 11.95 6.33 26.33
CA SER A 268 12.35 4.96 26.03
C SER A 268 11.26 4.17 25.29
N ILE A 269 9.99 4.34 25.68
CA ILE A 269 8.85 3.69 25.03
C ILE A 269 8.66 4.21 23.59
N ALA A 270 8.73 5.52 23.40
CA ALA A 270 8.63 6.14 22.08
C ALA A 270 9.76 5.70 21.15
N ALA A 271 10.99 5.61 21.66
CA ALA A 271 12.14 5.11 20.91
C ALA A 271 11.96 3.64 20.51
N ALA A 272 11.53 2.78 21.43
CA ALA A 272 11.26 1.37 21.16
C ALA A 272 10.15 1.20 20.11
N ARG A 273 9.03 1.92 20.25
CA ARG A 273 7.94 1.89 19.26
C ARG A 273 8.41 2.37 17.88
N LEU A 274 9.18 3.45 17.83
CA LEU A 274 9.74 3.93 16.57
C LEU A 274 10.69 2.90 15.95
N ALA A 275 11.48 2.19 16.77
CA ALA A 275 12.36 1.12 16.29
C ALA A 275 11.56 -0.02 15.64
N CYS A 276 10.47 -0.46 16.27
CA CYS A 276 9.53 -1.43 15.69
C CYS A 276 8.98 -0.92 14.35
N LEU A 277 8.50 0.32 14.31
CA LEU A 277 7.96 0.93 13.09
C LEU A 277 9.01 0.99 11.98
N THR A 278 10.27 1.31 12.27
CA THR A 278 11.31 1.38 11.22
C THR A 278 11.81 0.02 10.75
N ASP A 279 11.54 -1.04 11.52
CA ASP A 279 12.13 -2.36 11.37
C ASP A 279 13.68 -2.36 11.30
N MET A 280 14.31 -1.41 11.97
CA MET A 280 15.76 -1.29 12.03
C MET A 280 16.31 -1.99 13.26
N THR A 281 17.45 -2.68 13.10
CA THR A 281 18.20 -3.28 14.22
C THR A 281 19.18 -2.30 14.87
N ASP A 282 19.49 -1.18 14.21
CA ASP A 282 20.33 -0.13 14.77
C ASP A 282 19.47 0.88 15.55
N GLY A 283 19.31 0.61 16.84
CA GLY A 283 18.61 1.50 17.76
C GLY A 283 19.21 2.90 17.85
N THR A 284 20.53 3.05 17.65
CA THR A 284 21.19 4.35 17.78
C THR A 284 20.74 5.33 16.69
N THR A 285 20.57 4.85 15.45
CA THR A 285 20.02 5.63 14.35
C THR A 285 18.58 6.07 14.64
N VAL A 286 17.74 5.17 15.17
CA VAL A 286 16.36 5.48 15.54
C VAL A 286 16.30 6.55 16.64
N ALA A 287 17.04 6.35 17.73
CA ALA A 287 17.08 7.29 18.84
C ALA A 287 17.61 8.68 18.42
N SER A 288 18.57 8.72 17.49
CA SER A 288 19.09 9.97 16.95
C SER A 288 18.02 10.78 16.21
N CYS A 289 17.06 10.11 15.54
CA CYS A 289 15.99 10.79 14.81
C CYS A 289 15.04 11.53 15.75
N LEU A 290 14.76 10.98 16.93
CA LEU A 290 13.99 11.68 17.96
C LEU A 290 14.78 12.89 18.49
N ARG A 291 16.06 12.72 18.81
CA ARG A 291 16.92 13.80 19.35
C ARG A 291 17.11 15.00 18.42
N VAL A 292 16.95 14.81 17.11
CA VAL A 292 17.06 15.88 16.10
C VAL A 292 15.78 16.73 16.01
N LEU A 293 14.68 16.30 16.63
CA LEU A 293 13.47 17.12 16.74
C LEU A 293 13.68 18.29 17.70
N THR A 294 12.92 19.36 17.52
CA THR A 294 12.87 20.45 18.50
C THR A 294 12.25 19.93 19.81
N SER A 295 12.53 20.56 20.95
CA SER A 295 11.96 20.11 22.24
C SER A 295 10.43 19.99 22.20
N GLU A 296 9.75 20.94 21.55
CA GLU A 296 8.30 20.92 21.37
C GLU A 296 7.84 19.77 20.45
N ASP A 297 8.48 19.60 19.29
CA ASP A 297 8.17 18.52 18.35
C ASP A 297 8.43 17.14 18.95
N HIS A 298 9.48 17.04 19.74
CA HIS A 298 9.86 15.83 20.47
C HIS A 298 8.79 15.45 21.49
N GLU A 299 8.36 16.37 22.34
CA GLU A 299 7.28 16.13 23.31
C GLU A 299 5.97 15.70 22.64
N VAL A 300 5.62 16.31 21.49
CA VAL A 300 4.43 15.94 20.73
C VAL A 300 4.60 14.54 20.12
N MET A 301 5.76 14.23 19.56
CA MET A 301 6.04 12.92 18.99
C MET A 301 5.96 11.82 20.05
N VAL A 302 6.64 12.00 21.19
CA VAL A 302 6.62 11.06 22.32
C VAL A 302 5.20 10.83 22.80
N ARG A 303 4.40 11.89 22.94
CA ARG A 303 2.99 11.78 23.34
C ARG A 303 2.17 10.93 22.39
N HIS A 304 2.33 11.08 21.08
CA HIS A 304 1.59 10.28 20.10
C HIS A 304 2.07 8.84 20.03
N LEU A 305 3.40 8.61 20.11
CA LEU A 305 3.97 7.26 20.11
C LEU A 305 3.65 6.49 21.40
N THR A 306 3.42 7.16 22.52
CA THR A 306 3.05 6.53 23.80
C THR A 306 1.55 6.48 24.07
N ALA A 307 0.72 7.07 23.20
CA ALA A 307 -0.73 7.09 23.34
C ALA A 307 -1.32 5.67 23.36
N ASP A 308 -2.03 5.33 24.44
CA ASP A 308 -2.55 3.97 24.63
C ASP A 308 -3.86 3.68 23.86
N GLY A 309 -4.67 4.70 23.57
CA GLY A 309 -6.00 4.56 22.96
C GLY A 309 -7.10 4.13 23.94
N MET A 310 -6.75 3.94 25.21
CA MET A 310 -7.64 3.54 26.30
C MET A 310 -7.95 4.72 27.20
N THR A 311 -6.93 5.32 27.81
CA THR A 311 -7.03 6.52 28.65
C THR A 311 -6.71 7.78 27.87
N GLN A 312 -5.83 7.67 26.87
CA GLN A 312 -5.40 8.75 25.98
C GLN A 312 -6.07 8.55 24.62
N ARG A 313 -7.19 9.24 24.38
CA ARG A 313 -8.03 9.08 23.18
C ARG A 313 -8.14 10.35 22.32
N PRO A 314 -8.21 10.23 20.98
CA PRO A 314 -7.92 9.01 20.21
C PRO A 314 -6.41 8.76 20.10
N ALA A 315 -5.98 7.50 20.18
CA ALA A 315 -4.66 7.12 19.72
C ALA A 315 -4.67 6.89 18.20
N VAL A 316 -3.54 7.17 17.55
CA VAL A 316 -3.41 7.07 16.10
C VAL A 316 -2.65 5.79 15.75
N ALA A 317 -3.28 4.93 14.94
CA ALA A 317 -2.64 3.79 14.29
C ALA A 317 -2.20 4.19 12.88
N LEU A 318 -0.89 4.13 12.60
CA LEU A 318 -0.34 4.53 11.31
C LEU A 318 -0.14 3.31 10.42
N PHE A 319 -1.15 3.00 9.60
CA PHE A 319 -1.09 1.85 8.71
C PHE A 319 -0.07 2.07 7.59
N ASP A 320 0.76 1.07 7.28
CA ASP A 320 1.88 1.12 6.31
C ASP A 320 3.02 2.08 6.70
N ALA A 321 3.05 2.58 7.94
CA ALA A 321 4.18 3.38 8.42
C ALA A 321 5.53 2.65 8.31
N PRO A 322 5.65 1.33 8.59
CA PRO A 322 6.91 0.65 8.43
C PRO A 322 7.43 0.62 7.01
N ALA A 323 6.57 0.30 6.05
CA ALA A 323 6.94 0.35 4.64
C ALA A 323 7.39 1.76 4.22
N PHE A 324 6.72 2.80 4.70
CA PHE A 324 7.08 4.19 4.42
C PHE A 324 8.45 4.56 5.01
N LEU A 325 8.70 4.22 6.27
CA LEU A 325 9.96 4.53 6.94
C LEU A 325 11.13 3.75 6.33
N GLN A 326 10.94 2.47 5.99
CA GLN A 326 11.95 1.66 5.30
C GLN A 326 12.30 2.23 3.93
N LYS A 327 11.29 2.58 3.12
CA LYS A 327 11.52 3.20 1.79
C LYS A 327 12.22 4.55 1.91
N SER A 328 11.84 5.35 2.89
CA SER A 328 12.46 6.65 3.13
C SER A 328 13.91 6.52 3.63
N ALA A 329 14.19 5.55 4.50
CA ALA A 329 15.54 5.28 4.98
C ALA A 329 16.46 4.78 3.86
N ALA A 330 15.93 3.98 2.94
CA ALA A 330 16.66 3.52 1.75
C ALA A 330 16.85 4.60 0.68
N ASN A 331 16.05 5.67 0.69
CA ASN A 331 16.16 6.78 -0.26
C ASN A 331 17.18 7.83 0.25
N PRO A 332 18.32 8.03 -0.45
CA PRO A 332 19.38 8.95 -0.02
C PRO A 332 18.97 10.42 0.00
N GLU A 333 17.93 10.82 -0.73
CA GLU A 333 17.43 12.20 -0.76
C GLU A 333 16.50 12.51 0.43
N ILE A 334 15.99 11.47 1.11
CA ILE A 334 15.06 11.59 2.23
C ILE A 334 15.77 11.28 3.55
N GLY A 335 16.20 10.03 3.72
CA GLY A 335 16.68 9.53 5.00
C GLY A 335 15.62 9.47 6.10
N LEU A 336 15.91 8.73 7.16
CA LEU A 336 14.94 8.46 8.22
C LEU A 336 14.43 9.72 8.95
N SER A 337 15.32 10.67 9.24
CA SER A 337 14.95 11.86 10.03
C SER A 337 13.90 12.74 9.34
N GLN A 338 13.93 12.86 8.01
CA GLN A 338 12.90 13.62 7.28
C GLN A 338 11.56 12.89 7.28
N ALA A 339 11.56 11.56 7.19
CA ALA A 339 10.35 10.75 7.24
C ALA A 339 9.66 10.80 8.62
N VAL A 340 10.44 10.76 9.70
CA VAL A 340 9.94 10.93 11.08
C VAL A 340 9.26 12.31 11.26
N ARG A 341 9.80 13.37 10.64
CA ARG A 341 9.16 14.70 10.65
C ARG A 341 7.85 14.74 9.88
N ILE A 342 7.73 14.00 8.77
CA ILE A 342 6.45 13.82 8.07
C ILE A 342 5.45 13.07 8.96
N LEU A 343 5.85 11.98 9.62
CA LEU A 343 4.95 11.27 10.55
C LEU A 343 4.47 12.17 11.69
N LEU A 344 5.33 13.02 12.26
CA LEU A 344 4.92 13.99 13.28
C LEU A 344 3.86 14.95 12.74
N ARG A 345 4.03 15.45 11.51
CA ARG A 345 3.01 16.30 10.87
C ARG A 345 1.72 15.53 10.65
N VAL A 346 1.79 14.26 10.23
CA VAL A 346 0.61 13.40 10.07
C VAL A 346 -0.12 13.24 11.41
N TYR A 347 0.59 12.97 12.50
CA TYR A 347 0.00 12.92 13.84
C TYR A 347 -0.68 14.23 14.23
N LYS A 348 -0.02 15.38 14.01
CA LYS A 348 -0.57 16.71 14.32
C LYS A 348 -1.87 16.99 13.55
N VAL A 349 -1.90 16.69 12.25
CA VAL A 349 -3.11 16.88 11.42
C VAL A 349 -4.20 15.88 11.81
N ALA A 350 -3.85 14.62 12.09
CA ALA A 350 -4.82 13.61 12.52
C ALA A 350 -5.45 13.97 13.89
N ALA A 351 -4.65 14.49 14.82
CA ALA A 351 -5.15 14.93 16.12
C ALA A 351 -6.17 16.08 16.01
N GLN A 352 -6.00 16.96 15.02
CA GLN A 352 -6.95 18.04 14.73
C GLN A 352 -8.20 17.49 14.03
N GLU A 353 -8.03 16.66 13.00
CA GLU A 353 -9.14 16.13 12.20
C GLU A 353 -10.07 15.23 13.01
N PHE A 354 -9.52 14.45 13.95
CA PHE A 354 -10.26 13.53 14.80
C PHE A 354 -10.48 14.06 16.22
N GLU A 355 -10.36 15.38 16.42
CA GLU A 355 -10.65 16.00 17.71
C GLU A 355 -12.12 15.74 18.10
N GLY A 356 -12.32 15.12 19.27
CA GLY A 356 -13.66 14.75 19.75
C GLY A 356 -14.24 13.46 19.20
N SER A 357 -13.47 12.67 18.44
CA SER A 357 -13.89 11.32 18.04
C SER A 357 -14.23 10.46 19.27
N SER A 358 -15.33 9.70 19.20
CA SER A 358 -15.69 8.73 20.24
C SER A 358 -14.86 7.45 20.19
N ARG A 359 -14.07 7.23 19.12
CA ARG A 359 -13.25 6.03 18.96
C ARG A 359 -11.98 6.13 19.81
N GLY A 360 -11.59 5.02 20.44
CA GLY A 360 -10.32 4.95 21.18
C GLY A 360 -9.10 5.00 20.27
N VAL A 361 -9.23 4.46 19.06
CA VAL A 361 -8.18 4.40 18.03
C VAL A 361 -8.74 4.89 16.71
N VAL A 362 -7.96 5.70 16.00
CA VAL A 362 -8.22 6.10 14.61
C VAL A 362 -7.08 5.59 13.72
N VAL A 363 -7.43 5.21 12.49
CA VAL A 363 -6.49 4.61 11.53
C VAL A 363 -6.13 5.63 10.46
N ILE A 364 -4.83 5.81 10.22
CA ILE A 364 -4.31 6.66 9.16
C ILE A 364 -3.51 5.81 8.18
N GLN A 365 -3.97 5.73 6.93
CA GLN A 365 -3.31 4.98 5.87
C GLN A 365 -2.15 5.78 5.27
N CYS A 366 -0.93 5.27 5.39
CA CYS A 366 0.30 5.85 4.83
C CYS A 366 0.72 5.22 3.49
N SER A 367 -0.10 4.34 2.89
CA SER A 367 0.23 3.63 1.63
C SER A 367 0.70 4.55 0.49
N GLN A 368 0.13 5.76 0.37
CA GLN A 368 0.54 6.74 -0.64
C GLN A 368 1.87 7.42 -0.30
N LEU A 369 2.22 7.55 0.99
CA LEU A 369 3.54 8.01 1.41
C LEU A 369 4.63 6.99 1.04
N VAL A 370 4.33 5.69 1.04
CA VAL A 370 5.29 4.65 0.61
C VAL A 370 5.69 4.85 -0.86
N LYS A 371 4.70 5.06 -1.74
CA LYS A 371 4.92 5.33 -3.16
C LYS A 371 5.68 6.65 -3.32
N PHE A 372 5.20 7.69 -2.64
CA PHE A 372 5.81 9.01 -2.68
C PHE A 372 7.28 8.99 -2.25
N ALA A 373 7.63 8.29 -1.18
CA ALA A 373 9.03 8.15 -0.74
C ALA A 373 9.89 7.34 -1.71
N SER A 374 9.30 6.34 -2.38
CA SER A 374 10.02 5.53 -3.37
C SER A 374 10.36 6.33 -4.63
N ASP A 375 9.45 7.20 -5.06
CA ASP A 375 9.58 7.96 -6.30
C ASP A 375 10.19 9.35 -6.09
N PHE A 376 10.39 9.77 -4.84
CA PHE A 376 10.87 11.11 -4.53
C PHE A 376 12.30 11.31 -5.04
N VAL A 377 12.42 12.23 -5.99
CA VAL A 377 13.67 12.80 -6.47
C VAL A 377 13.47 14.31 -6.49
N GLY A 378 14.02 15.02 -5.51
CA GLY A 378 13.70 16.42 -5.33
C GLY A 378 14.78 17.20 -4.57
N SER A 379 14.85 18.49 -4.85
CA SER A 379 15.71 19.44 -4.11
C SER A 379 15.02 20.12 -2.93
N ALA A 380 13.69 20.01 -2.85
CA ALA A 380 12.95 20.51 -1.71
C ALA A 380 13.15 19.53 -0.56
N LYS A 381 13.13 20.04 0.67
CA LYS A 381 13.23 19.17 1.85
C LYS A 381 11.98 18.30 1.92
N PHE A 382 12.15 16.98 1.88
CA PHE A 382 11.05 16.01 1.95
C PHE A 382 10.17 16.23 3.19
N GLN A 383 10.78 16.58 4.33
CA GLN A 383 10.08 16.91 5.58
C GLN A 383 9.04 18.03 5.47
N ASP A 384 9.15 18.89 4.45
CA ASP A 384 8.27 20.04 4.23
C ASP A 384 7.22 19.75 3.13
N ALA A 385 7.21 18.53 2.58
CA ALA A 385 6.27 18.13 1.54
C ALA A 385 4.81 18.33 2.02
N PRO A 386 3.98 19.05 1.26
CA PRO A 386 2.58 19.22 1.61
C PRO A 386 1.82 17.89 1.44
N PHE A 387 0.82 17.66 2.27
CA PHE A 387 -0.11 16.56 2.15
C PHE A 387 -1.47 16.98 2.71
N GLU A 388 -2.51 16.20 2.41
CA GLU A 388 -3.81 16.31 3.05
C GLU A 388 -4.24 14.96 3.64
N LEU A 389 -5.08 15.00 4.68
CA LEU A 389 -5.78 13.81 5.16
C LEU A 389 -7.15 13.78 4.50
N LYS A 390 -7.44 12.71 3.75
CA LYS A 390 -8.77 12.47 3.19
C LYS A 390 -9.48 11.43 4.03
N LEU A 391 -10.59 11.82 4.65
CA LEU A 391 -11.46 10.91 5.39
C LEU A 391 -12.04 9.82 4.47
N ILE A 392 -11.93 8.57 4.90
CA ILE A 392 -12.58 7.42 4.24
C ILE A 392 -13.93 7.19 4.91
N HIS A 393 -13.95 7.11 6.24
CA HIS A 393 -15.14 7.07 7.09
C HIS A 393 -14.80 7.50 8.52
N ASP A 394 -15.76 7.34 9.44
CA ASP A 394 -15.57 7.68 10.86
C ASP A 394 -14.43 6.85 11.48
N GLY A 395 -13.34 7.53 11.85
CA GLY A 395 -12.14 6.92 12.41
C GLY A 395 -11.10 6.38 11.42
N GLU A 396 -11.25 6.60 10.11
CA GLU A 396 -10.21 6.24 9.13
C GLU A 396 -9.96 7.35 8.10
N ALA A 397 -8.68 7.66 7.86
CA ALA A 397 -8.25 8.58 6.82
C ALA A 397 -7.06 8.03 6.03
N VAL A 398 -6.82 8.58 4.84
CA VAL A 398 -5.62 8.33 4.03
C VAL A 398 -4.80 9.60 3.88
N VAL A 399 -3.47 9.48 4.00
CA VAL A 399 -2.54 10.57 3.71
C VAL A 399 -2.34 10.68 2.20
N LEU A 400 -2.60 11.86 1.63
CA LEU A 400 -2.40 12.15 0.21
C LEU A 400 -1.30 13.22 0.05
N PRO A 401 -0.07 12.83 -0.35
CA PRO A 401 0.99 13.78 -0.66
C PRO A 401 0.60 14.71 -1.81
N LYS A 402 0.87 16.01 -1.67
CA LYS A 402 0.67 16.99 -2.74
C LYS A 402 1.96 17.06 -3.55
N VAL A 403 1.89 16.65 -4.81
CA VAL A 403 3.05 16.28 -5.65
C VAL A 403 3.78 17.50 -6.27
N TRP A 404 3.39 18.73 -5.93
CA TRP A 404 3.96 19.96 -6.51
C TRP A 404 5.34 20.28 -5.95
N ILE A 405 6.34 19.42 -6.21
CA ILE A 405 7.69 19.57 -5.69
C ILE A 405 8.56 20.21 -6.77
N PRO A 406 9.07 21.44 -6.54
CA PRO A 406 10.01 22.05 -7.46
C PRO A 406 11.33 21.27 -7.46
N VAL A 407 11.77 20.85 -8.64
CA VAL A 407 13.10 20.26 -8.87
C VAL A 407 14.08 21.41 -9.11
N ASN A 408 14.94 21.67 -8.13
CA ASN A 408 15.99 22.70 -8.14
C ASN A 408 17.40 22.09 -8.08
N ASN A 409 17.53 20.76 -8.04
CA ASN A 409 18.84 20.09 -7.99
C ASN A 409 19.47 20.19 -9.38
N PRO A 410 20.58 20.93 -9.56
CA PRO A 410 21.16 21.17 -10.89
C PRO A 410 21.59 19.88 -11.60
N THR A 411 22.02 18.86 -10.84
CA THR A 411 22.44 17.57 -11.39
C THR A 411 21.26 16.80 -11.96
N VAL A 412 20.14 16.77 -11.23
CA VAL A 412 18.89 16.13 -11.69
C VAL A 412 18.36 16.85 -12.92
N LEU A 413 18.28 18.19 -12.88
CA LEU A 413 17.86 19.01 -14.01
C LEU A 413 18.75 18.79 -15.24
N GLN A 414 20.06 18.67 -15.05
CA GLN A 414 20.98 18.38 -16.14
C GLN A 414 20.80 16.95 -16.69
N SER A 415 20.54 15.96 -15.84
CA SER A 415 20.24 14.59 -16.28
C SER A 415 18.96 14.56 -17.12
N LEU A 416 17.88 15.14 -16.61
CA LEU A 416 16.60 15.25 -17.33
C LEU A 416 16.78 15.99 -18.66
N ALA A 417 17.53 17.08 -18.68
CA ALA A 417 17.82 17.82 -19.92
C ALA A 417 18.59 16.96 -20.93
N ASN A 418 19.61 16.22 -20.49
CA ASN A 418 20.37 15.34 -21.38
C ASN A 418 19.48 14.22 -21.96
N GLU A 419 18.67 13.59 -21.11
CA GLU A 419 17.77 12.52 -21.53
C GLU A 419 16.66 13.02 -22.46
N ALA A 420 16.14 14.23 -22.23
CA ALA A 420 15.17 14.87 -23.11
C ALA A 420 15.78 15.18 -24.49
N LEU A 421 17.02 15.67 -24.53
CA LEU A 421 17.75 15.89 -25.79
C LEU A 421 17.99 14.57 -26.53
N ASP A 422 18.38 13.51 -25.82
CA ASP A 422 18.56 12.17 -26.40
C ASP A 422 17.25 11.63 -26.99
N LEU A 423 16.13 11.75 -26.26
CA LEU A 423 14.80 11.39 -26.73
C LEU A 423 14.44 12.17 -28.01
N CYS A 424 14.63 13.48 -27.99
CA CYS A 424 14.37 14.35 -29.14
C CYS A 424 15.26 13.99 -30.34
N SER A 425 16.51 13.59 -30.10
CA SER A 425 17.43 13.11 -31.12
C SER A 425 16.91 11.85 -31.79
N LEU A 426 16.40 10.90 -31.00
CA LEU A 426 15.80 9.68 -31.51
C LEU A 426 14.54 9.98 -32.33
N MET A 427 13.70 10.91 -31.88
CA MET A 427 12.49 11.33 -32.61
C MET A 427 12.83 11.95 -33.97
N LEU A 428 13.75 12.92 -34.01
CA LEU A 428 14.18 13.58 -35.25
C LEU A 428 14.81 12.59 -36.24
N LYS A 429 15.50 11.56 -35.74
CA LYS A 429 16.07 10.48 -36.56
C LYS A 429 15.07 9.36 -36.87
N SER A 430 13.84 9.43 -36.37
CA SER A 430 12.82 8.38 -36.46
C SER A 430 13.32 7.00 -36.00
N LYS A 431 14.10 6.97 -34.90
CA LYS A 431 14.73 5.77 -34.33
C LYS A 431 14.07 5.27 -33.04
N ILE A 432 12.83 5.67 -32.78
CA ILE A 432 12.09 5.32 -31.56
C ILE A 432 10.67 4.89 -31.92
N SER A 433 10.15 3.87 -31.23
CA SER A 433 8.76 3.42 -31.38
C SER A 433 7.81 4.23 -30.49
N GLU A 434 6.52 4.19 -30.82
CA GLU A 434 5.48 4.85 -30.02
C GLU A 434 5.43 4.31 -28.58
N GLU A 435 5.56 3.00 -28.40
CA GLU A 435 5.54 2.34 -27.09
C GLU A 435 6.70 2.81 -26.21
N ARG A 436 7.91 2.87 -26.80
CA ARG A 436 9.09 3.35 -26.09
C ARG A 436 8.97 4.83 -25.76
N PHE A 437 8.48 5.64 -26.71
CA PHE A 437 8.24 7.05 -26.47
C PHE A 437 7.28 7.28 -25.30
N LYS A 438 6.16 6.55 -25.22
CA LYS A 438 5.21 6.63 -24.10
C LYS A 438 5.86 6.29 -22.76
N ALA A 439 6.70 5.24 -22.71
CA ALA A 439 7.42 4.87 -21.50
C ALA A 439 8.46 5.92 -21.09
N ASP A 440 9.14 6.53 -22.06
CA ASP A 440 10.20 7.51 -21.81
C ASP A 440 9.65 8.86 -21.34
N ILE A 441 8.52 9.35 -21.88
CA ILE A 441 7.98 10.67 -21.52
C ILE A 441 7.52 10.79 -20.06
N ASP A 442 6.95 9.73 -19.48
CA ASP A 442 6.49 9.75 -18.08
C ASP A 442 7.65 9.94 -17.10
N ARG A 443 8.85 9.54 -17.51
CA ARG A 443 10.08 9.62 -16.72
C ARG A 443 10.86 10.92 -16.99
N ILE A 444 10.92 11.34 -18.26
CA ILE A 444 11.71 12.51 -18.70
C ILE A 444 10.99 13.83 -18.41
N TYR A 445 9.65 13.83 -18.47
CA TYR A 445 8.81 14.99 -18.20
C TYR A 445 8.02 14.77 -16.89
N PRO A 446 8.65 15.01 -15.73
CA PRO A 446 8.07 14.70 -14.41
C PRO A 446 6.75 15.44 -14.15
N GLU A 447 6.45 16.50 -14.90
CA GLU A 447 5.19 17.24 -14.83
C GLU A 447 3.96 16.38 -15.16
N LEU A 448 4.14 15.29 -15.90
CA LEU A 448 3.08 14.30 -16.16
C LEU A 448 2.67 13.50 -14.91
N SER A 449 3.50 13.48 -13.87
CA SER A 449 3.17 12.85 -12.59
C SER A 449 2.24 13.69 -11.72
N TYR A 450 2.05 14.97 -12.05
CA TYR A 450 1.22 15.88 -11.26
C TYR A 450 -0.28 15.70 -11.48
N PHE A 451 -0.68 14.96 -12.51
CA PHE A 451 -2.09 14.64 -12.74
C PHE A 451 -2.52 13.55 -11.75
N ASN A 452 -3.48 13.86 -10.88
CA ASN A 452 -4.06 12.87 -9.98
C ASN A 452 -5.08 11.97 -10.75
N PRO A 453 -5.57 10.87 -10.14
CA PRO A 453 -6.54 9.98 -10.79
C PRO A 453 -7.86 10.65 -11.21
N ASN A 454 -8.28 11.73 -10.55
CA ASN A 454 -9.48 12.48 -10.94
C ASN A 454 -9.23 13.34 -12.20
N ASP A 455 -7.97 13.66 -12.49
CA ASP A 455 -7.52 14.44 -13.63
C ASP A 455 -7.07 13.58 -14.81
N GLN A 456 -7.38 12.27 -14.79
CA GLN A 456 -6.97 11.33 -15.82
C GLN A 456 -7.30 11.82 -17.23
N ARG A 457 -8.47 12.45 -17.41
CA ARG A 457 -8.87 13.04 -18.70
C ARG A 457 -7.88 14.11 -19.19
N HIS A 458 -7.40 14.97 -18.30
CA HIS A 458 -6.43 16.01 -18.65
C HIS A 458 -5.05 15.43 -18.89
N ARG A 459 -4.67 14.38 -18.15
CA ARG A 459 -3.45 13.62 -18.41
C ARG A 459 -3.47 13.01 -19.80
N ASP A 460 -4.54 12.28 -20.13
CA ASP A 460 -4.71 11.61 -21.42
C ASP A 460 -4.68 12.61 -22.58
N GLN A 461 -5.30 13.78 -22.41
CA GLN A 461 -5.22 14.86 -23.39
C GLN A 461 -3.79 15.38 -23.58
N THR A 462 -3.03 15.53 -22.50
CA THR A 462 -1.65 16.02 -22.52
C THR A 462 -0.73 15.02 -23.22
N VAL A 463 -0.81 13.75 -22.82
CA VAL A 463 -0.07 12.65 -23.46
C VAL A 463 -0.46 12.51 -24.93
N SER A 464 -1.74 12.66 -25.27
CA SER A 464 -2.19 12.65 -26.67
C SER A 464 -1.61 13.82 -27.47
N ALA A 465 -1.50 15.02 -26.89
CA ALA A 465 -0.89 16.16 -27.57
C ALA A 465 0.62 15.92 -27.81
N MET A 466 1.32 15.35 -26.84
CA MET A 466 2.72 14.91 -26.96
C MET A 466 2.88 13.85 -28.07
N LEU A 467 1.95 12.90 -28.18
CA LEU A 467 1.93 11.89 -29.26
C LEU A 467 1.68 12.51 -30.64
N CYS A 468 0.83 13.54 -30.74
CA CYS A 468 0.65 14.27 -31.99
C CYS A 468 1.97 14.89 -32.48
N VAL A 469 2.74 15.52 -31.57
CA VAL A 469 4.08 16.05 -31.89
C VAL A 469 5.00 14.93 -32.36
N PHE A 470 5.02 13.80 -31.63
CA PHE A 470 5.80 12.62 -31.99
C PHE A 470 5.48 12.09 -33.39
N TRP A 471 4.20 11.86 -33.71
CA TRP A 471 3.80 11.34 -35.01
C TRP A 471 4.14 12.32 -36.14
N LEU A 472 3.96 13.63 -35.93
CA LEU A 472 4.31 14.65 -36.90
C LEU A 472 5.81 14.71 -37.18
N VAL A 473 6.65 14.62 -36.15
CA VAL A 473 8.11 14.63 -36.28
C VAL A 473 8.65 13.34 -36.91
N THR A 474 8.08 12.19 -36.55
CA THR A 474 8.51 10.87 -37.07
C THR A 474 7.88 10.50 -38.41
N GLY A 475 6.94 11.30 -38.92
CA GLY A 475 6.25 11.04 -40.18
C GLY A 475 5.23 9.90 -40.13
N ASN A 476 4.71 9.56 -38.94
CA ASN A 476 3.77 8.46 -38.75
C ASN A 476 2.31 8.88 -38.98
N HIS A 477 1.97 9.15 -40.25
CA HIS A 477 0.63 9.61 -40.66
C HIS A 477 -0.49 8.63 -40.29
N GLU A 478 -0.26 7.33 -40.46
CA GLU A 478 -1.27 6.30 -40.19
C GLU A 478 -1.66 6.23 -38.71
N ALA A 479 -0.68 6.34 -37.80
CA ALA A 479 -0.95 6.35 -36.37
C ALA A 479 -1.76 7.60 -35.95
N PHE A 480 -1.49 8.75 -36.57
CA PHE A 480 -2.18 10.02 -36.32
C PHE A 480 -3.65 9.99 -36.72
N ILE A 481 -3.99 9.34 -37.84
CA ILE A 481 -5.37 9.30 -38.36
C ILE A 481 -6.19 8.09 -37.88
N ARG A 482 -5.57 7.13 -37.18
CA ARG A 482 -6.19 5.85 -36.77
C ARG A 482 -7.49 6.00 -36.00
N GLY A 483 -7.66 7.09 -35.24
CA GLY A 483 -8.88 7.39 -34.48
C GLY A 483 -9.93 8.22 -35.23
N GLN A 484 -9.63 8.68 -36.46
CA GLN A 484 -10.52 9.57 -37.22
C GLN A 484 -11.45 8.76 -38.12
N ALA A 485 -12.72 9.20 -38.24
CA ALA A 485 -13.67 8.60 -39.17
C ALA A 485 -13.12 8.66 -40.61
N PRO A 486 -13.32 7.64 -41.46
CA PRO A 486 -12.69 7.55 -42.78
C PRO A 486 -12.89 8.78 -43.69
N ASP A 487 -14.05 9.42 -43.61
CA ASP A 487 -14.41 10.63 -44.38
C ASP A 487 -13.87 11.94 -43.77
N LYS A 488 -13.31 11.87 -42.55
CA LYS A 488 -12.71 12.99 -41.80
C LYS A 488 -11.19 12.85 -41.65
N GLN A 489 -10.59 11.79 -42.20
CA GLN A 489 -9.17 11.56 -42.09
C GLN A 489 -8.35 12.68 -42.72
N LEU A 490 -7.36 13.17 -41.99
CA LEU A 490 -6.41 14.16 -42.48
C LEU A 490 -5.69 13.63 -43.72
N SER A 491 -5.81 14.34 -44.84
CA SER A 491 -5.18 13.91 -46.09
C SER A 491 -3.65 13.92 -46.01
N ARG A 492 -2.98 13.06 -46.80
CA ARG A 492 -1.50 13.07 -46.91
C ARG A 492 -0.94 14.42 -47.38
N GLN A 493 -1.68 15.14 -48.22
CA GLN A 493 -1.26 16.47 -48.67
C GLN A 493 -1.29 17.48 -47.51
N SER A 494 -2.37 17.49 -46.72
CA SER A 494 -2.49 18.32 -45.53
C SER A 494 -1.44 17.94 -44.49
N TRP A 495 -1.15 16.65 -44.32
CA TRP A 495 -0.09 16.14 -43.44
C TRP A 495 1.28 16.70 -43.82
N VAL A 496 1.69 16.55 -45.08
CA VAL A 496 2.98 17.08 -45.58
C VAL A 496 3.04 18.59 -45.40
N TRP A 497 1.93 19.30 -45.64
CA TRP A 497 1.86 20.74 -45.41
C TRP A 497 2.08 21.10 -43.93
N ILE A 498 1.47 20.37 -42.98
CA ILE A 498 1.70 20.60 -41.54
C ILE A 498 3.16 20.33 -41.17
N GLN A 499 3.75 19.25 -41.67
CA GLN A 499 5.16 18.95 -41.42
C GLN A 499 6.09 20.05 -41.97
N ASP A 500 5.83 20.52 -43.19
CA ASP A 500 6.59 21.60 -43.82
C ASP A 500 6.45 22.91 -43.03
N TRP A 501 5.24 23.22 -42.56
CA TRP A 501 4.96 24.36 -41.70
C TRP A 501 5.68 24.27 -40.35
N MET A 502 5.67 23.10 -39.69
CA MET A 502 6.40 22.86 -38.45
C MET A 502 7.91 23.05 -38.64
N LEU A 503 8.44 22.57 -39.76
CA LEU A 503 9.86 22.67 -40.08
C LEU A 503 10.28 24.11 -40.42
N LYS A 504 9.52 24.82 -41.25
CA LYS A 504 9.88 26.14 -41.78
C LYS A 504 9.47 27.30 -40.87
N GLU A 505 8.25 27.27 -40.36
CA GLU A 505 7.64 28.39 -39.61
C GLU A 505 7.84 28.25 -38.10
N VAL A 506 7.66 27.04 -37.56
CA VAL A 506 7.85 26.77 -36.12
C VAL A 506 9.31 26.46 -35.80
N LYS A 507 10.09 26.02 -36.80
CA LYS A 507 11.51 25.66 -36.68
C LYS A 507 11.76 24.53 -35.69
N LEU A 508 10.89 23.52 -35.69
CA LEU A 508 11.05 22.27 -34.94
C LEU A 508 12.09 21.36 -35.63
N SER A 509 13.31 21.85 -35.78
CA SER A 509 14.39 21.17 -36.51
C SER A 509 15.59 20.79 -35.63
N SER A 510 15.58 21.15 -34.34
CA SER A 510 16.65 20.84 -33.39
C SER A 510 16.10 20.14 -32.16
N GLU A 511 16.96 19.38 -31.49
CA GLU A 511 16.63 18.65 -30.27
C GLU A 511 16.08 19.60 -29.19
N ALA A 512 16.74 20.75 -28.99
CA ALA A 512 16.32 21.76 -28.03
C ALA A 512 14.95 22.40 -28.36
N ALA A 513 14.64 22.62 -29.65
CA ALA A 513 13.35 23.17 -30.05
C ALA A 513 12.22 22.16 -29.84
N LEU A 514 12.49 20.89 -30.13
CA LEU A 514 11.55 19.80 -29.90
C LEU A 514 11.31 19.59 -28.40
N ASP A 515 12.36 19.56 -27.59
CA ASP A 515 12.26 19.45 -26.13
C ASP A 515 11.44 20.60 -25.53
N ALA A 516 11.65 21.84 -25.98
CA ALA A 516 10.85 22.98 -25.55
C ALA A 516 9.35 22.80 -25.86
N MET A 517 9.01 22.23 -27.03
CA MET A 517 7.64 21.93 -27.40
C MET A 517 7.05 20.80 -26.52
N MET A 518 7.82 19.76 -26.26
CA MET A 518 7.42 18.65 -25.39
C MET A 518 7.16 19.12 -23.97
N THR A 519 8.07 19.92 -23.42
CA THR A 519 7.93 20.57 -22.12
C THR A 519 6.67 21.45 -22.08
N PHE A 520 6.45 22.27 -23.11
CA PHE A 520 5.26 23.11 -23.21
C PHE A 520 3.96 22.29 -23.15
N MET A 521 3.91 21.15 -23.86
CA MET A 521 2.75 20.26 -23.80
C MET A 521 2.53 19.72 -22.39
N ALA A 522 3.59 19.23 -21.73
CA ALA A 522 3.51 18.67 -20.39
C ALA A 522 2.97 19.67 -19.35
N ILE A 523 3.37 20.95 -19.43
CA ILE A 523 2.98 21.97 -18.45
C ILE A 523 1.67 22.69 -18.77
N HIS A 524 1.24 22.73 -20.03
CA HIS A 524 0.12 23.57 -20.46
C HIS A 524 -1.20 23.22 -19.74
N ALA A 525 -1.47 21.93 -19.54
CA ALA A 525 -2.68 21.49 -18.85
C ALA A 525 -2.63 21.73 -17.33
N LEU A 526 -1.43 21.84 -16.74
CA LEU A 526 -1.30 22.11 -15.30
C LEU A 526 -1.92 23.45 -14.90
N GLY A 527 -1.84 24.44 -15.78
CA GLY A 527 -2.44 25.77 -15.57
C GLY A 527 -3.97 25.76 -15.50
N LYS A 528 -4.63 24.63 -15.80
CA LYS A 528 -6.09 24.47 -15.70
C LYS A 528 -6.54 24.00 -14.31
N PHE A 529 -5.61 23.53 -13.46
CA PHE A 529 -5.95 23.05 -12.12
C PHE A 529 -6.04 24.21 -11.13
N ASP A 530 -7.18 24.32 -10.45
CA ASP A 530 -7.38 25.38 -9.47
C ASP A 530 -6.38 25.27 -8.31
N GLU A 531 -6.07 24.05 -7.86
CA GLU A 531 -5.06 23.82 -6.82
C GLU A 531 -3.65 24.28 -7.25
N PHE A 532 -3.25 23.98 -8.49
CA PHE A 532 -1.97 24.46 -9.04
C PHE A 532 -1.95 25.99 -9.14
N ARG A 533 -3.04 26.58 -9.64
CA ARG A 533 -3.19 28.04 -9.75
C ARG A 533 -3.12 28.71 -8.38
N GLU A 534 -3.79 28.14 -7.38
CA GLU A 534 -3.83 28.67 -6.02
C GLU A 534 -2.49 28.58 -5.31
N THR A 535 -1.81 27.44 -5.43
CA THR A 535 -0.48 27.20 -4.86
C THR A 535 0.57 28.13 -5.48
N TRP A 536 0.47 28.43 -6.77
CA TRP A 536 1.46 29.22 -7.52
C TRP A 536 0.99 30.62 -7.91
N ARG A 537 -0.04 31.17 -7.25
CA ARG A 537 -0.62 32.51 -7.50
C ARG A 537 0.43 33.65 -7.49
N CYS A 538 1.55 33.50 -6.79
CA CYS A 538 2.65 34.47 -6.77
C CYS A 538 3.66 34.36 -7.92
N LEU A 539 3.71 33.23 -8.63
CA LEU A 539 4.64 32.97 -9.75
C LEU A 539 3.95 32.86 -11.11
N GLY A 540 2.62 32.69 -11.16
CA GLY A 540 1.87 32.54 -12.41
C GLY A 540 2.06 33.68 -13.42
N PHE A 541 2.33 34.90 -12.97
CA PHE A 541 2.62 36.03 -13.86
C PHE A 541 4.02 35.95 -14.48
N LEU A 542 5.00 35.34 -13.80
CA LEU A 542 6.37 35.15 -14.29
C LEU A 542 6.52 33.86 -15.08
N PHE A 543 5.83 32.77 -14.72
CA PHE A 543 5.93 31.47 -15.40
C PHE A 543 5.26 31.50 -16.79
N TYR A 544 4.06 32.09 -16.88
CA TYR A 544 3.39 32.34 -18.15
C TYR A 544 4.26 33.27 -19.02
N TRP A 545 4.86 34.31 -18.43
CA TRP A 545 5.75 35.24 -19.14
C TRP A 545 7.08 34.59 -19.55
N PHE A 546 7.68 33.69 -18.77
CA PHE A 546 8.99 33.09 -19.06
C PHE A 546 8.91 32.07 -20.18
N VAL A 547 7.87 31.21 -20.15
CA VAL A 547 7.51 30.32 -21.26
C VAL A 547 7.14 31.13 -22.49
N LEU A 548 6.37 32.23 -22.33
CA LEU A 548 6.16 33.16 -23.43
C LEU A 548 7.47 33.80 -23.91
N THR A 549 8.45 34.18 -23.09
CA THR A 549 9.67 34.82 -23.61
C THR A 549 10.63 33.87 -24.31
N ARG A 550 10.57 32.56 -24.04
CA ARG A 550 11.30 31.54 -24.84
C ARG A 550 10.53 31.07 -26.08
N VAL A 551 9.19 31.12 -26.07
CA VAL A 551 8.32 30.64 -27.17
C VAL A 551 7.78 31.77 -28.07
N VAL A 552 7.70 33.01 -27.57
CA VAL A 552 7.15 34.20 -28.25
C VAL A 552 8.26 35.01 -28.89
N LEU A 553 8.87 34.37 -29.88
CA LEU A 553 9.33 35.10 -31.06
C LEU A 553 8.60 34.69 -32.34
N THR A 554 7.53 33.89 -32.27
CA THR A 554 6.70 33.61 -33.46
C THR A 554 5.23 33.37 -33.11
N LYS A 555 4.33 34.09 -33.81
CA LYS A 555 2.86 34.04 -33.72
C LYS A 555 2.22 32.67 -34.06
N SER A 556 3.01 31.60 -34.19
CA SER A 556 2.66 30.36 -34.87
C SER A 556 2.03 29.29 -33.96
N VAL A 557 2.23 29.36 -32.63
CA VAL A 557 1.76 28.32 -31.68
C VAL A 557 0.23 28.27 -31.53
N TYR A 558 -0.47 29.40 -31.72
CA TYR A 558 -1.93 29.46 -31.67
C TYR A 558 -2.63 28.65 -32.78
N PHE A 559 -1.93 28.35 -33.88
CA PHE A 559 -2.50 27.57 -34.99
C PHE A 559 -2.56 26.06 -34.69
N VAL A 560 -1.60 25.52 -33.93
CA VAL A 560 -1.64 24.12 -33.47
C VAL A 560 -2.80 23.88 -32.50
N LEU A 561 -3.07 24.85 -31.62
CA LEU A 561 -4.22 24.81 -30.71
C LEU A 561 -5.55 24.89 -31.47
N GLY A 562 -5.65 25.72 -32.52
CA GLY A 562 -6.84 25.78 -33.37
C GLY A 562 -7.11 24.48 -34.15
N LEU A 563 -6.06 23.74 -34.56
CA LEU A 563 -6.21 22.43 -35.19
C LEU A 563 -6.60 21.32 -34.20
N LEU A 564 -6.15 21.41 -32.94
CA LEU A 564 -6.50 20.47 -31.86
C LEU A 564 -7.89 20.72 -31.25
N GLU A 565 -8.37 21.97 -31.24
CA GLU A 565 -9.76 22.29 -30.86
C GLU A 565 -10.76 21.89 -31.97
N ALA A 566 -10.36 21.96 -33.24
CA ALA A 566 -11.20 21.51 -34.35
C ALA A 566 -11.42 19.99 -34.37
N THR A 567 -10.49 19.20 -33.82
CA THR A 567 -10.69 17.75 -33.58
C THR A 567 -11.46 17.43 -32.30
N GLN A 568 -11.78 18.41 -31.44
CA GLN A 568 -12.63 18.22 -30.25
C GLN A 568 -14.11 18.55 -30.48
N GLN A 569 -14.47 19.23 -31.58
CA GLN A 569 -15.87 19.51 -31.96
C GLN A 569 -16.45 18.50 -33.00
N GLN A 570 -15.75 17.40 -33.25
CA GLN A 570 -16.22 16.21 -33.97
C GLN A 570 -15.88 14.98 -33.15
#